data_AF-S3K247-F1
#
_entry.id   AF-S3K247-F1
#
_cell.length_a   1.000
_cell.length_b   1.000
_cell.length_c   1.000
_cell.angle_alpha   90.00
_cell.angle_beta   90.00
_cell.angle_gamma   90.00
#
_symmetry.space_group_name_H-M   'P 1'
#
loop_
_entity.id
_entity.type
_entity.pdbx_description
1 polymer ?
#
loop_
_entity_poly.entity_id
_entity_poly.type
_entity_poly.pdbx_seq_one_letter_code
_entity_poly.pdbx_strand_id
1 'polypeptide(L)'
;MTEDLRSLLTANYGFAEGDGKKVSHILKTYPPEEIYSGLKELLRSIYPAKYEGALNFIRYLYWSCDFIPGSKDEVLLQKIKDGNLIQDALSFYEEKKAYAQLDFLFAAMRNLPFELSKEKIEQYIQRYEKENPVLLAQLLNVLIDSDNSEALKARYEKLSFEAEDVEFAVRYFILETVFIDNFDKDECFKKLRNICPDKFKNTLENKIAENQKLLSLDCAYDDEVETENDEILFLIAGYFEDAEKAYQKGKNLTFQEFIKGGC
;
A
#
# COMPACT_ATOMS: atom_id res chain seq x y z
N MET A 1 -17.23 -29.87 -13.80
CA MET A 1 -17.60 -29.07 -12.62
C MET A 1 -17.20 -27.65 -12.93
N THR A 2 -18.12 -26.70 -12.84
CA THR A 2 -17.78 -25.27 -12.85
C THR A 2 -17.15 -24.98 -11.51
N GLU A 3 -15.92 -24.46 -11.50
CA GLU A 3 -15.28 -24.00 -10.25
C GLU A 3 -16.12 -22.87 -9.62
N ASP A 4 -15.94 -22.61 -8.33
CA ASP A 4 -16.66 -21.53 -7.65
C ASP A 4 -16.00 -20.17 -7.97
N LEU A 5 -16.77 -19.20 -8.47
CA LEU A 5 -16.27 -17.88 -8.88
C LEU A 5 -15.54 -17.17 -7.75
N ARG A 6 -16.03 -17.27 -6.51
CA ARG A 6 -15.37 -16.61 -5.36
C ARG A 6 -14.00 -17.24 -5.11
N SER A 7 -13.92 -18.57 -5.09
CA SER A 7 -12.66 -19.29 -4.95
C SER A 7 -11.65 -18.91 -6.04
N LEU A 8 -12.13 -18.74 -7.28
CA LEU A 8 -11.32 -18.24 -8.40
C LEU A 8 -10.83 -16.82 -8.15
N LEU A 9 -11.68 -15.87 -7.76
CA LEU A 9 -11.28 -14.49 -7.50
C LEU A 9 -10.28 -14.35 -6.33
N THR A 10 -10.17 -15.33 -5.44
CA THR A 10 -9.36 -15.24 -4.21
C THR A 10 -8.09 -16.10 -4.20
N ALA A 11 -7.85 -16.93 -5.21
CA ALA A 11 -6.65 -17.77 -5.27
C ALA A 11 -5.39 -16.90 -5.50
N ASN A 12 -4.64 -16.67 -4.41
CA ASN A 12 -3.37 -15.93 -4.32
C ASN A 12 -2.19 -16.83 -4.72
N TYR A 13 -1.58 -16.56 -5.87
CA TYR A 13 -0.18 -16.91 -6.14
C TYR A 13 0.46 -15.74 -6.90
N GLY A 14 1.70 -15.40 -6.54
CA GLY A 14 2.44 -14.23 -7.03
C GLY A 14 2.40 -14.08 -8.55
N PHE A 15 2.19 -12.82 -8.96
CA PHE A 15 1.99 -12.35 -10.32
C PHE A 15 3.25 -12.56 -11.16
N ALA A 16 3.20 -13.46 -12.15
CA ALA A 16 4.25 -13.53 -13.17
C ALA A 16 3.77 -14.02 -14.54
N GLU A 17 2.83 -14.96 -14.65
CA GLU A 17 2.38 -15.47 -15.98
C GLU A 17 1.03 -16.22 -15.97
N GLY A 18 0.56 -16.68 -14.80
CA GLY A 18 -0.67 -17.49 -14.65
C GLY A 18 -1.98 -16.70 -14.76
N ASP A 19 -1.97 -15.39 -14.55
CA ASP A 19 -3.19 -14.58 -14.36
C ASP A 19 -3.97 -14.32 -15.63
N GLY A 20 -3.32 -14.16 -16.78
CA GLY A 20 -4.03 -13.94 -18.05
C GLY A 20 -4.95 -15.10 -18.42
N LYS A 21 -4.50 -16.34 -18.16
CA LYS A 21 -5.32 -17.54 -18.39
C LYS A 21 -6.50 -17.61 -17.42
N LYS A 22 -6.28 -17.26 -16.15
CA LYS A 22 -7.31 -17.26 -15.11
C LYS A 22 -8.36 -16.17 -15.35
N VAL A 23 -7.92 -14.94 -15.60
CA VAL A 23 -8.80 -13.81 -15.92
C VAL A 23 -9.57 -14.10 -17.21
N SER A 24 -8.90 -14.62 -18.25
CA SER A 24 -9.58 -15.07 -19.47
C SER A 24 -10.60 -16.17 -19.20
N HIS A 25 -10.30 -17.15 -18.33
CA HIS A 25 -11.23 -18.19 -17.93
C HIS A 25 -12.46 -17.60 -17.23
N ILE A 26 -12.26 -16.72 -16.24
CA ILE A 26 -13.35 -16.06 -15.51
C ILE A 26 -14.25 -15.26 -16.48
N LEU A 27 -13.66 -14.44 -17.36
CA LEU A 27 -14.40 -13.62 -18.34
C LEU A 27 -15.17 -14.47 -19.37
N LYS A 28 -14.64 -15.64 -19.73
CA LYS A 28 -15.32 -16.59 -20.63
C LYS A 28 -16.46 -17.33 -19.93
N THR A 29 -16.25 -17.73 -18.68
CA THR A 29 -17.18 -18.58 -17.93
C THR A 29 -18.36 -17.79 -17.34
N TYR A 30 -18.12 -16.58 -16.82
CA TYR A 30 -19.13 -15.83 -16.08
C TYR A 30 -19.59 -14.56 -16.81
N PRO A 31 -20.84 -14.10 -16.59
CA PRO A 31 -21.30 -12.79 -17.05
C PRO A 31 -20.68 -11.65 -16.21
N PRO A 32 -20.45 -10.46 -16.80
CA PRO A 32 -19.89 -9.30 -16.08
C PRO A 32 -20.67 -8.92 -14.81
N GLU A 33 -21.99 -9.09 -14.79
CA GLU A 33 -22.87 -8.85 -13.65
C GLU A 33 -22.51 -9.70 -12.43
N GLU A 34 -22.22 -10.97 -12.67
CA GLU A 34 -21.89 -11.93 -11.61
C GLU A 34 -20.49 -11.66 -11.08
N ILE A 35 -19.53 -11.39 -11.98
CA ILE A 35 -18.16 -11.00 -11.62
C ILE A 35 -18.18 -9.72 -10.79
N TYR A 36 -18.88 -8.68 -11.23
CA TYR A 36 -19.02 -7.42 -10.50
C TYR A 36 -19.60 -7.63 -9.09
N SER A 37 -20.65 -8.45 -8.98
CA SER A 37 -21.29 -8.76 -7.70
C SER A 37 -20.34 -9.50 -6.76
N GLY A 38 -19.58 -10.46 -7.29
CA GLY A 38 -18.53 -11.18 -6.55
C GLY A 38 -17.41 -10.24 -6.07
N LEU A 39 -16.91 -9.36 -6.94
CA LEU A 39 -15.91 -8.35 -6.57
C LEU A 39 -16.42 -7.43 -5.46
N LYS A 40 -17.67 -6.97 -5.55
CA LYS A 40 -18.29 -6.11 -4.51
C LYS A 40 -18.34 -6.77 -3.14
N GLU A 41 -18.60 -8.07 -3.08
CA GLU A 41 -18.59 -8.82 -1.82
C GLU A 41 -17.17 -8.98 -1.28
N LEU A 42 -16.22 -9.37 -2.15
CA LEU A 42 -14.85 -9.67 -1.75
C LEU A 42 -14.07 -8.41 -1.34
N LEU A 43 -14.32 -7.28 -2.01
CA LEU A 43 -13.75 -5.97 -1.66
C LEU A 43 -14.25 -5.43 -0.30
N ARG A 44 -15.25 -6.06 0.32
CA ARG A 44 -15.72 -5.73 1.67
C ARG A 44 -15.41 -6.85 2.66
N SER A 45 -14.55 -7.79 2.28
CA SER A 45 -14.20 -8.91 3.14
C SER A 45 -13.35 -8.47 4.32
N ILE A 46 -13.54 -9.15 5.45
CA ILE A 46 -12.65 -9.06 6.62
C ILE A 46 -11.40 -9.95 6.49
N TYR A 47 -11.36 -10.81 5.46
CA TYR A 47 -10.25 -11.72 5.17
C TYR A 47 -9.36 -11.10 4.09
N PRO A 48 -8.09 -10.75 4.38
CA PRO A 48 -7.23 -10.02 3.44
C PRO A 48 -7.02 -10.76 2.13
N ALA A 49 -6.77 -12.06 2.16
CA ALA A 49 -6.59 -12.84 0.93
C ALA A 49 -7.76 -12.70 -0.05
N LYS A 50 -8.99 -12.54 0.47
CA LYS A 50 -10.17 -12.31 -0.38
C LYS A 50 -10.20 -10.91 -0.97
N TYR A 51 -9.91 -9.92 -0.13
CA TYR A 51 -9.85 -8.51 -0.49
C TYR A 51 -8.72 -8.22 -1.50
N GLU A 52 -7.50 -8.68 -1.21
CA GLU A 52 -6.33 -8.56 -2.07
C GLU A 52 -6.53 -9.27 -3.41
N GLY A 53 -7.08 -10.49 -3.40
CA GLY A 53 -7.40 -11.22 -4.64
C GLY A 53 -8.33 -10.43 -5.56
N ALA A 54 -9.37 -9.80 -5.00
CA ALA A 54 -10.29 -8.96 -5.75
C ALA A 54 -9.62 -7.69 -6.29
N LEU A 55 -8.82 -7.00 -5.49
CA LEU A 55 -8.06 -5.81 -5.95
C LEU A 55 -7.09 -6.17 -7.07
N ASN A 56 -6.37 -7.28 -6.92
CA ASN A 56 -5.43 -7.73 -7.92
C ASN A 56 -6.09 -8.13 -9.24
N PHE A 57 -7.26 -8.76 -9.18
CA PHE A 57 -8.06 -9.04 -10.37
C PHE A 57 -8.44 -7.75 -11.11
N ILE A 58 -8.91 -6.73 -10.38
CA ILE A 58 -9.27 -5.42 -10.95
C ILE A 58 -8.04 -4.71 -11.52
N ARG A 59 -6.91 -4.75 -10.81
CA ARG A 59 -5.62 -4.22 -11.27
C ARG A 59 -5.20 -4.86 -12.59
N TYR A 60 -5.25 -6.19 -12.65
CA TYR A 60 -4.88 -6.92 -13.86
C TYR A 60 -5.79 -6.56 -15.04
N LEU A 61 -7.12 -6.49 -14.82
CA LEU A 61 -8.06 -6.03 -15.84
C LEU A 61 -7.71 -4.63 -16.33
N TYR A 62 -7.45 -3.68 -15.43
CA TYR A 62 -7.16 -2.30 -15.79
C TYR A 62 -5.85 -2.16 -16.59
N TRP A 63 -4.80 -2.89 -16.20
CA TRP A 63 -3.52 -2.91 -16.91
C TRP A 63 -3.55 -3.66 -18.23
N SER A 64 -4.35 -4.73 -18.33
CA SER A 64 -4.31 -5.66 -19.47
C SER A 64 -5.49 -5.51 -20.43
N CYS A 65 -6.37 -4.52 -20.22
CA CYS A 65 -7.57 -4.34 -21.05
C CYS A 65 -7.22 -4.18 -22.53
N ASP A 66 -6.09 -3.57 -22.86
CA ASP A 66 -5.64 -3.40 -24.24
C ASP A 66 -5.09 -4.71 -24.87
N PHE A 67 -4.81 -5.72 -24.05
CA PHE A 67 -4.16 -6.97 -24.45
C PHE A 67 -5.09 -8.20 -24.44
N ILE A 68 -6.19 -8.17 -23.67
CA ILE A 68 -7.18 -9.25 -23.64
C ILE A 68 -8.19 -8.99 -24.76
N PRO A 69 -8.28 -9.83 -25.80
CA PRO A 69 -9.25 -9.59 -26.87
C PRO A 69 -10.67 -9.87 -26.34
N GLY A 70 -11.49 -8.83 -26.14
CA GLY A 70 -12.89 -8.99 -25.73
C GLY A 70 -13.63 -7.66 -25.52
N SER A 71 -14.96 -7.71 -25.55
CA SER A 71 -15.83 -6.60 -25.13
C SER A 71 -16.28 -6.71 -23.67
N LYS A 72 -16.06 -7.87 -23.03
CA LYS A 72 -16.58 -8.15 -21.69
C LYS A 72 -15.77 -7.50 -20.58
N ASP A 73 -14.46 -7.44 -20.74
CA ASP A 73 -13.51 -6.75 -19.87
C ASP A 73 -13.69 -5.23 -19.93
N GLU A 74 -13.84 -4.65 -21.12
CA GLU A 74 -14.22 -3.23 -21.27
C GLU A 74 -15.56 -2.93 -20.56
N VAL A 75 -16.57 -3.76 -20.78
CA VAL A 75 -17.88 -3.64 -20.12
C VAL A 75 -17.75 -3.77 -18.60
N LEU A 76 -16.95 -4.73 -18.12
CA LEU A 76 -16.74 -4.93 -16.69
C LEU A 76 -15.98 -3.76 -16.05
N LEU A 77 -14.93 -3.24 -16.68
CA LEU A 77 -14.20 -2.07 -16.22
C LEU A 77 -15.08 -0.82 -16.21
N GLN A 78 -15.87 -0.61 -17.26
CA GLN A 78 -16.83 0.50 -17.29
C GLN A 78 -17.85 0.37 -16.15
N LYS A 79 -18.33 -0.85 -15.87
CA LYS A 79 -19.23 -1.12 -14.75
C LYS A 79 -18.59 -0.89 -13.38
N ILE A 80 -17.30 -1.24 -13.22
CA ILE A 80 -16.52 -0.95 -12.01
C ILE A 80 -16.42 0.57 -11.79
N LYS A 81 -16.16 1.34 -12.85
CA LYS A 81 -16.10 2.81 -12.83
C LYS A 81 -17.46 3.43 -12.50
N ASP A 82 -18.48 3.14 -13.31
CA ASP A 82 -19.82 3.71 -13.16
C ASP A 82 -20.49 3.31 -11.84
N GLY A 83 -20.18 2.12 -11.35
CA GLY A 83 -20.65 1.60 -10.08
C GLY A 83 -19.90 2.14 -8.86
N ASN A 84 -18.86 2.97 -9.04
CA ASN A 84 -18.01 3.52 -7.97
C ASN A 84 -17.42 2.45 -7.05
N LEU A 85 -17.11 1.27 -7.58
CA LEU A 85 -16.82 0.09 -6.75
C LEU A 85 -15.62 0.28 -5.82
N ILE A 86 -14.54 0.92 -6.32
CA ILE A 86 -13.34 1.21 -5.54
C ILE A 86 -13.60 2.31 -4.50
N GLN A 87 -14.33 3.37 -4.88
CA GLN A 87 -14.72 4.44 -3.97
C GLN A 87 -15.60 3.92 -2.83
N ASP A 88 -16.53 3.01 -3.12
CA ASP A 88 -17.37 2.33 -2.13
C ASP A 88 -16.54 1.50 -1.15
N ALA A 89 -15.51 0.79 -1.62
CA ALA A 89 -14.60 0.02 -0.78
C ALA A 89 -13.74 0.94 0.11
N LEU A 90 -13.19 2.02 -0.47
CA LEU A 90 -12.46 3.05 0.25
C LEU A 90 -13.30 3.63 1.39
N SER A 91 -14.50 4.12 1.09
CA SER A 91 -15.41 4.69 2.09
C SER A 91 -15.82 3.68 3.17
N PHE A 92 -16.01 2.41 2.80
CA PHE A 92 -16.30 1.34 3.75
C PHE A 92 -15.16 1.14 4.76
N TYR A 93 -13.91 1.03 4.29
CA TYR A 93 -12.77 0.81 5.19
C TYR A 93 -12.36 2.07 5.97
N GLU A 94 -12.63 3.26 5.44
CA GLU A 94 -12.51 4.51 6.18
C GLU A 94 -13.46 4.59 7.39
N GLU A 95 -14.73 4.22 7.20
CA GLU A 95 -15.72 4.20 8.28
C GLU A 95 -15.33 3.20 9.36
N LYS A 96 -14.83 2.03 8.94
CA LYS A 96 -14.39 0.96 9.84
C LYS A 96 -13.02 1.18 10.46
N LYS A 97 -12.25 2.17 9.98
CA LYS A 97 -10.85 2.39 10.38
C LYS A 97 -10.01 1.13 10.21
N ALA A 98 -10.21 0.43 9.09
CA ALA A 98 -9.53 -0.82 8.76
C ALA A 98 -8.19 -0.50 8.06
N TYR A 99 -7.20 -0.08 8.84
CA TYR A 99 -6.02 0.57 8.31
C TYR A 99 -5.13 -0.33 7.45
N ALA A 100 -5.05 -1.63 7.72
CA ALA A 100 -4.34 -2.57 6.85
C ALA A 100 -4.96 -2.59 5.45
N GLN A 101 -6.28 -2.70 5.34
CA GLN A 101 -6.99 -2.68 4.06
C GLN A 101 -6.82 -1.34 3.34
N LEU A 102 -6.84 -0.22 4.08
CA LEU A 102 -6.59 1.10 3.52
C LEU A 102 -5.17 1.24 2.95
N ASP A 103 -4.15 0.71 3.64
CA ASP A 103 -2.77 0.71 3.15
C ASP A 103 -2.66 0.00 1.80
N PHE A 104 -3.18 -1.24 1.72
CA PHE A 104 -3.24 -2.00 0.48
C PHE A 104 -4.01 -1.27 -0.64
N LEU A 105 -5.10 -0.56 -0.30
CA LEU A 105 -5.87 0.18 -1.29
C LEU A 105 -5.08 1.36 -1.85
N PHE A 106 -4.42 2.13 -0.98
CA PHE A 106 -3.60 3.27 -1.37
C PHE A 106 -2.39 2.81 -2.20
N ALA A 107 -1.74 1.72 -1.81
CA ALA A 107 -0.64 1.12 -2.57
C ALA A 107 -1.07 0.69 -3.99
N ALA A 108 -2.30 0.16 -4.14
CA ALA A 108 -2.83 -0.28 -5.43
C ALA A 108 -3.40 0.87 -6.28
N MET A 109 -3.62 2.06 -5.71
CA MET A 109 -4.52 3.08 -6.27
C MET A 109 -4.15 3.55 -7.68
N ARG A 110 -2.86 3.75 -7.95
CA ARG A 110 -2.35 4.14 -9.29
C ARG A 110 -2.68 3.12 -10.39
N ASN A 111 -3.01 1.89 -9.99
CA ASN A 111 -3.23 0.75 -10.87
C ASN A 111 -4.68 0.26 -10.82
N LEU A 112 -5.60 1.10 -10.35
CA LEU A 112 -7.03 0.83 -10.33
C LEU A 112 -7.76 1.77 -11.29
N PRO A 113 -8.95 1.39 -11.79
CA PRO A 113 -9.78 2.25 -12.62
C PRO A 113 -10.50 3.33 -11.77
N PHE A 114 -9.73 4.06 -10.96
CA PHE A 114 -10.20 5.03 -9.98
C PHE A 114 -9.08 6.03 -9.68
N GLU A 115 -9.41 7.33 -9.65
CA GLU A 115 -8.45 8.39 -9.38
C GLU A 115 -9.01 9.31 -8.28
N LEU A 116 -8.19 9.61 -7.29
CA LEU A 116 -8.49 10.63 -6.30
C LEU A 116 -8.00 12.00 -6.78
N SER A 117 -8.79 13.04 -6.53
CA SER A 117 -8.29 14.40 -6.74
C SER A 117 -7.15 14.71 -5.76
N LYS A 118 -6.25 15.60 -6.15
CA LYS A 118 -5.14 16.06 -5.30
C LYS A 118 -5.64 16.60 -3.97
N GLU A 119 -6.74 17.35 -3.98
CA GLU A 119 -7.38 17.89 -2.77
C GLU A 119 -7.84 16.78 -1.83
N LYS A 120 -8.38 15.69 -2.39
CA LYS A 120 -8.86 14.56 -1.61
C LYS A 120 -7.70 13.77 -0.99
N ILE A 121 -6.59 13.61 -1.72
CA ILE A 121 -5.37 12.99 -1.19
C ILE A 121 -4.78 13.85 -0.07
N GLU A 122 -4.74 15.17 -0.22
CA GLU A 122 -4.30 16.10 0.83
C GLU A 122 -5.17 16.02 2.08
N GLN A 123 -6.50 15.88 1.92
CA GLN A 123 -7.38 15.63 3.06
C GLN A 123 -7.06 14.31 3.78
N TYR A 124 -6.70 13.25 3.04
CA TYR A 124 -6.25 12.00 3.66
C TYR A 124 -4.93 12.16 4.40
N ILE A 125 -3.95 12.85 3.82
CA ILE A 125 -2.68 13.13 4.49
C ILE A 125 -2.92 13.87 5.81
N GLN A 126 -3.71 14.95 5.79
CA GLN A 126 -4.04 15.71 7.00
C GLN A 126 -4.77 14.88 8.06
N ARG A 127 -5.65 13.97 7.62
CA ARG A 127 -6.38 13.06 8.51
C ARG A 127 -5.43 12.04 9.15
N TYR A 128 -4.64 11.35 8.33
CA TYR A 128 -3.86 10.21 8.78
C TYR A 128 -2.53 10.58 9.44
N GLU A 129 -2.02 11.80 9.23
CA GLU A 129 -0.95 12.36 10.07
C GLU A 129 -1.30 12.29 11.57
N LYS A 130 -2.59 12.45 11.90
CA LYS A 130 -3.09 12.37 13.28
C LYS A 130 -3.68 11.01 13.65
N GLU A 131 -4.45 10.42 12.75
CA GLU A 131 -5.22 9.21 13.05
C GLU A 131 -4.39 7.94 12.92
N ASN A 132 -3.59 7.82 11.87
CA ASN A 132 -2.75 6.65 11.66
C ASN A 132 -1.61 6.89 10.64
N PRO A 133 -0.45 7.39 11.10
CA PRO A 133 0.55 8.02 10.25
C PRO A 133 1.33 7.07 9.34
N VAL A 134 1.26 5.76 9.56
CA VAL A 134 1.91 4.77 8.68
C VAL A 134 1.31 4.75 7.26
N LEU A 135 0.06 5.19 7.09
CA LEU A 135 -0.59 5.28 5.78
C LEU A 135 -0.02 6.40 4.90
N LEU A 136 0.76 7.32 5.48
CA LEU A 136 1.32 8.46 4.75
C LEU A 136 2.30 8.03 3.66
N ALA A 137 3.02 6.92 3.85
CA ALA A 137 3.91 6.36 2.84
C ALA A 137 3.20 6.17 1.49
N GLN A 138 2.08 5.44 1.50
CA GLN A 138 1.31 5.19 0.29
C GLN A 138 0.64 6.46 -0.24
N LEU A 139 0.11 7.31 0.64
CA LEU A 139 -0.57 8.54 0.22
C LEU A 139 0.38 9.56 -0.43
N LEU A 140 1.62 9.66 0.04
CA LEU A 140 2.65 10.51 -0.58
C LEU A 140 3.01 9.99 -1.96
N ASN A 141 3.12 8.67 -2.12
CA ASN A 141 3.29 8.04 -3.42
C ASN A 141 2.08 8.30 -4.33
N VAL A 142 0.84 8.35 -3.84
CA VAL A 142 -0.31 8.68 -4.69
C VAL A 142 -0.35 10.17 -5.06
N LEU A 143 0.01 11.08 -4.15
CA LEU A 143 -0.13 12.53 -4.33
C LEU A 143 0.80 13.13 -5.39
N ILE A 144 2.06 12.70 -5.39
CA ILE A 144 3.11 13.30 -6.21
C ILE A 144 3.46 12.28 -7.29
N ASP A 145 3.36 12.68 -8.56
CA ASP A 145 3.95 11.91 -9.66
C ASP A 145 5.38 11.56 -9.26
N SER A 146 5.76 10.28 -9.40
CA SER A 146 6.99 9.69 -8.84
C SER A 146 8.29 10.39 -9.22
N ASP A 147 8.22 11.39 -10.10
CA ASP A 147 9.37 12.03 -10.72
C ASP A 147 9.72 13.39 -10.07
N ASN A 148 8.99 13.83 -9.02
CA ASN A 148 9.29 15.09 -8.31
C ASN A 148 9.80 14.85 -6.87
N SER A 149 11.04 14.36 -6.77
CA SER A 149 11.74 14.10 -5.50
C SER A 149 11.81 15.32 -4.57
N GLU A 150 12.06 16.52 -5.12
CA GLU A 150 12.20 17.75 -4.32
C GLU A 150 10.88 18.11 -3.61
N ALA A 151 9.74 18.00 -4.31
CA ALA A 151 8.44 18.22 -3.73
C ALA A 151 8.11 17.18 -2.64
N LEU A 152 8.49 15.92 -2.85
CA LEU A 152 8.32 14.84 -1.88
C LEU A 152 9.14 15.09 -0.60
N LYS A 153 10.42 15.43 -0.75
CA LYS A 153 11.29 15.81 0.38
C LYS A 153 10.70 16.98 1.16
N ALA A 154 10.29 18.04 0.46
CA ALA A 154 9.68 19.21 1.10
C ALA A 154 8.39 18.88 1.84
N ARG A 155 7.61 17.88 1.39
CA ARG A 155 6.42 17.40 2.09
C ARG A 155 6.81 16.58 3.33
N TYR A 156 7.75 15.66 3.19
CA TYR A 156 8.29 14.85 4.28
C TYR A 156 8.83 15.70 5.43
N GLU A 157 9.61 16.73 5.13
CA GLU A 157 10.22 17.60 6.15
C GLU A 157 9.17 18.43 6.93
N LYS A 158 7.98 18.65 6.35
CA LYS A 158 6.89 19.39 7.00
C LYS A 158 5.97 18.51 7.84
N LEU A 159 6.08 17.19 7.76
CA LEU A 159 5.28 16.29 8.61
C LEU A 159 5.62 16.51 10.07
N SER A 160 4.63 16.37 10.95
CA SER A 160 4.80 16.53 12.38
C SER A 160 4.02 15.46 13.12
N PHE A 161 4.61 14.90 14.17
CA PHE A 161 3.98 13.83 14.95
C PHE A 161 4.13 14.12 16.44
N GLU A 162 3.15 13.71 17.24
CA GLU A 162 3.12 14.06 18.67
C GLU A 162 4.03 13.18 19.53
N ALA A 163 4.30 11.94 19.12
CA ALA A 163 5.07 10.98 19.90
C ALA A 163 6.38 10.63 19.19
N GLU A 164 7.52 10.77 19.88
CA GLU A 164 8.87 10.60 19.30
C GLU A 164 9.07 9.19 18.69
N ASP A 165 8.63 8.13 19.36
CA ASP A 165 8.74 6.75 18.84
C ASP A 165 7.92 6.54 17.55
N VAL A 166 6.73 7.17 17.48
CA VAL A 166 5.88 7.15 16.29
C VAL A 166 6.53 7.98 15.18
N GLU A 167 7.04 9.15 15.52
CA GLU A 167 7.71 10.06 14.58
C GLU A 167 8.88 9.35 13.90
N PHE A 168 9.77 8.76 14.70
CA PHE A 168 10.94 8.07 14.18
C PHE A 168 10.54 6.91 13.24
N ALA A 169 9.67 6.01 13.68
CA ALA A 169 9.29 4.83 12.90
C ALA A 169 8.58 5.21 11.59
N VAL A 170 7.64 6.16 11.63
CA VAL A 170 6.90 6.62 10.44
C VAL A 170 7.84 7.34 9.47
N ARG A 171 8.67 8.26 9.96
CA ARG A 171 9.60 8.98 9.08
C ARG A 171 10.58 8.04 8.42
N TYR A 172 11.12 7.08 9.17
CA TYR A 172 11.99 6.05 8.61
C TYR A 172 11.24 5.25 7.52
N PHE A 173 10.03 4.78 7.81
CA PHE A 173 9.21 4.03 6.87
C PHE A 173 8.89 4.81 5.58
N ILE A 174 8.60 6.11 5.69
CA ILE A 174 8.39 6.97 4.52
C ILE A 174 9.66 7.05 3.65
N LEU A 175 10.84 7.22 4.25
CA LEU A 175 12.09 7.27 3.48
C LEU A 175 12.37 5.96 2.75
N GLU A 176 11.97 4.83 3.31
CA GLU A 176 12.12 3.52 2.68
C GLU A 176 11.18 3.30 1.49
N THR A 177 9.96 3.80 1.60
CA THR A 177 8.87 3.44 0.68
C THR A 177 8.57 4.48 -0.38
N VAL A 178 9.01 5.72 -0.18
CA VAL A 178 8.77 6.83 -1.11
C VAL A 178 10.00 7.06 -2.00
N PHE A 179 9.73 7.41 -3.25
CA PHE A 179 10.76 7.71 -4.26
C PHE A 179 11.39 9.09 -4.04
N ILE A 180 12.21 9.19 -2.98
CA ILE A 180 13.09 10.32 -2.71
C ILE A 180 14.48 9.96 -3.24
N ASP A 181 15.18 10.90 -3.86
CA ASP A 181 16.54 10.71 -4.34
C ASP A 181 17.49 10.24 -3.23
N ASN A 182 18.46 9.37 -3.56
CA ASN A 182 19.33 8.76 -2.55
C ASN A 182 20.21 9.80 -1.81
N PHE A 183 20.59 10.91 -2.45
CA PHE A 183 21.34 11.97 -1.77
C PHE A 183 20.45 12.66 -0.73
N ASP A 184 19.19 12.91 -1.08
CA ASP A 184 18.20 13.46 -0.15
C ASP A 184 17.88 12.47 0.98
N LYS A 185 17.75 11.18 0.69
CA LYS A 185 17.56 10.13 1.70
C LYS A 185 18.70 10.09 2.71
N ASP A 186 19.96 10.20 2.28
CA ASP A 186 21.12 10.22 3.20
C ASP A 186 21.02 11.37 4.20
N GLU A 187 20.69 12.58 3.73
CA GLU A 187 20.48 13.73 4.59
C GLU A 187 19.33 13.49 5.58
N CYS A 188 18.20 12.98 5.09
CA CYS A 188 17.03 12.72 5.93
C CYS A 188 17.29 11.62 6.97
N PHE A 189 17.94 10.51 6.63
CA PHE A 189 18.31 9.48 7.60
C PHE A 189 19.27 10.01 8.67
N LYS A 190 20.27 10.81 8.28
CA LYS A 190 21.17 11.44 9.26
C LYS A 190 20.43 12.35 10.24
N LYS A 191 19.39 13.07 9.80
CA LYS A 191 18.53 13.90 10.67
C LYS A 191 17.75 13.06 11.68
N LEU A 192 17.38 11.82 11.35
CA LEU A 192 16.65 10.92 12.26
C LEU A 192 17.44 10.53 13.51
N ARG A 193 18.78 10.63 13.51
CA ARG A 193 19.61 10.37 14.70
C ARG A 193 19.17 11.15 15.94
N ASN A 194 18.66 12.37 15.74
CA ASN A 194 18.26 13.26 16.82
C ASN A 194 17.03 12.77 17.60
N ILE A 195 16.22 11.92 16.98
CA ILE A 195 14.97 11.40 17.55
C ILE A 195 14.95 9.86 17.58
N CYS A 196 16.09 9.21 17.26
CA CYS A 196 16.18 7.77 17.17
C CYS A 196 16.18 7.14 18.57
N PRO A 197 15.20 6.26 18.89
CA PRO A 197 15.20 5.50 20.13
C PRO A 197 16.42 4.59 20.21
N ASP A 198 16.95 4.36 21.43
CA ASP A 198 18.17 3.56 21.66
C ASP A 198 18.12 2.19 21.00
N LYS A 199 16.95 1.52 21.04
CA LYS A 199 16.74 0.19 20.46
C LYS A 199 16.94 0.14 18.94
N PHE A 200 16.66 1.23 18.21
CA PHE A 200 16.75 1.27 16.74
C PHE A 200 18.03 1.92 16.23
N LYS A 201 18.96 2.32 17.12
CA LYS A 201 20.22 2.97 16.72
C LYS A 201 21.00 2.15 15.71
N ASN A 202 21.12 0.85 15.93
CA ASN A 202 21.87 -0.03 15.02
C ASN A 202 21.19 -0.10 13.64
N THR A 203 19.86 -0.25 13.59
CA THR A 203 19.10 -0.23 12.34
C THR A 203 19.32 1.05 11.55
N LEU A 204 19.24 2.21 12.22
CA LEU A 204 19.47 3.51 11.56
C LEU A 204 20.91 3.65 11.05
N GLU A 205 21.91 3.31 11.85
CA GLU A 205 23.31 3.45 11.42
C GLU A 205 23.67 2.51 10.28
N ASN A 206 23.16 1.27 10.30
CA ASN A 206 23.30 0.33 9.18
C ASN A 206 22.68 0.92 7.92
N LYS A 207 21.48 1.51 8.04
CA LYS A 207 20.80 2.11 6.89
C LYS A 207 21.54 3.30 6.29
N ILE A 208 22.08 4.17 7.14
CA ILE A 208 22.93 5.30 6.69
C ILE A 208 24.17 4.76 5.97
N ALA A 209 24.81 3.71 6.48
CA ALA A 209 25.97 3.09 5.85
C ALA A 209 25.63 2.44 4.50
N GLU A 210 24.49 1.75 4.38
CA GLU A 210 23.98 1.20 3.13
C GLU A 210 23.73 2.29 2.09
N ASN A 211 23.03 3.36 2.46
CA ASN A 211 22.74 4.44 1.53
C ASN A 211 24.02 5.17 1.08
N GLN A 212 25.02 5.31 1.95
CA GLN A 212 26.34 5.84 1.57
C GLN A 212 27.10 4.94 0.59
N LYS A 213 27.00 3.62 0.75
CA LYS A 213 27.55 2.68 -0.24
C LYS A 213 26.88 2.89 -1.60
N LEU A 214 25.55 3.00 -1.65
CA LEU A 214 24.80 3.28 -2.87
C LEU A 214 25.27 4.58 -3.54
N LEU A 215 25.44 5.66 -2.76
CA LEU A 215 25.93 6.94 -3.28
C LEU A 215 27.37 6.88 -3.80
N SER A 216 28.21 5.99 -3.27
CA SER A 216 29.59 5.82 -3.74
C SER A 216 29.73 4.95 -4.99
N LEU A 217 28.69 4.16 -5.31
CA LEU A 217 28.65 3.24 -6.43
C LEU A 217 27.93 3.93 -7.59
N ASP A 218 28.65 4.80 -8.32
CA ASP A 218 28.12 5.59 -9.43
C ASP A 218 27.75 4.75 -10.68
N CYS A 219 27.69 3.41 -10.58
CA CYS A 219 27.38 2.48 -11.68
C CYS A 219 26.73 1.19 -11.15
N ALA A 220 25.60 0.81 -11.77
CA ALA A 220 24.99 -0.52 -11.89
C ALA A 220 25.17 -1.50 -10.71
N TYR A 221 24.10 -1.68 -9.92
CA TYR A 221 23.93 -2.88 -9.10
C TYR A 221 22.69 -3.65 -9.57
N ASP A 222 22.96 -4.85 -10.09
CA ASP A 222 21.99 -5.92 -10.40
C ASP A 222 22.12 -7.07 -9.37
N ASP A 223 22.86 -6.84 -8.27
CA ASP A 223 23.02 -7.82 -7.20
C ASP A 223 22.16 -7.42 -6.00
N GLU A 224 21.28 -8.35 -5.62
CA GLU A 224 20.42 -8.30 -4.44
C GLU A 224 21.27 -8.04 -3.20
N VAL A 225 21.21 -6.81 -2.68
CA VAL A 225 21.66 -6.52 -1.32
C VAL A 225 20.70 -7.27 -0.42
N GLU A 226 21.15 -8.37 0.19
CA GLU A 226 20.44 -9.00 1.31
C GLU A 226 20.20 -7.92 2.36
N THR A 227 18.97 -7.40 2.41
CA THR A 227 18.54 -6.49 3.48
C THR A 227 18.61 -7.27 4.78
N GLU A 228 19.66 -7.00 5.57
CA GLU A 228 19.72 -7.41 6.96
C GLU A 228 18.44 -6.95 7.67
N ASN A 229 18.00 -7.74 8.66
CA ASN A 229 16.73 -7.55 9.36
C ASN A 229 16.44 -6.07 9.71
N ASP A 230 15.62 -5.39 8.92
CA ASP A 230 15.19 -4.03 9.20
C ASP A 230 14.09 -4.05 10.26
N GLU A 231 14.51 -3.86 11.52
CA GLU A 231 13.63 -3.92 12.70
C GLU A 231 12.42 -2.97 12.59
N ILE A 232 12.55 -1.86 11.87
CA ILE A 232 11.48 -0.89 11.69
C ILE A 232 10.47 -1.41 10.67
N LEU A 233 10.93 -2.00 9.55
CA LEU A 233 10.03 -2.66 8.62
C LEU A 233 9.31 -3.84 9.26
N PHE A 234 9.98 -4.61 10.13
CA PHE A 234 9.32 -5.66 10.94
C PHE A 234 8.29 -5.09 11.91
N LEU A 235 8.57 -3.98 12.58
CA LEU A 235 7.62 -3.30 13.47
C LEU A 235 6.36 -2.88 12.70
N ILE A 236 6.52 -2.30 11.50
CA ILE A 236 5.40 -1.86 10.65
C ILE A 236 4.60 -3.07 10.12
N ALA A 237 5.28 -4.14 9.70
CA ALA A 237 4.61 -5.37 9.29
C ALA A 237 3.81 -5.99 10.44
N GLY A 238 4.40 -6.08 11.63
CA GLY A 238 3.72 -6.57 12.83
C GLY A 238 2.53 -5.70 13.22
N TYR A 239 2.63 -4.37 13.06
CA TYR A 239 1.50 -3.47 13.24
C TYR A 239 0.34 -3.82 12.31
N PHE A 240 0.58 -3.97 11.01
CA PHE A 240 -0.50 -4.25 10.06
C PHE A 240 -1.16 -5.60 10.33
N GLU A 241 -0.38 -6.62 10.71
CA GLU A 241 -0.91 -7.92 11.11
C GLU A 241 -1.86 -7.80 12.32
N ASP A 242 -1.45 -7.05 13.36
CA ASP A 242 -2.28 -6.87 14.55
C ASP A 242 -3.47 -5.94 14.32
N ALA A 243 -3.33 -4.93 13.46
CA ALA A 243 -4.43 -4.07 13.03
C ALA A 243 -5.49 -4.85 12.24
N GLU A 244 -5.07 -5.79 11.41
CA GLU A 244 -5.97 -6.70 10.70
C GLU A 244 -6.71 -7.63 11.67
N LYS A 245 -6.01 -8.26 12.62
CA LYS A 245 -6.63 -9.09 13.67
C LYS A 245 -7.61 -8.28 14.51
N ALA A 246 -7.31 -7.01 14.80
CA ALA A 246 -8.21 -6.11 15.51
C ALA A 246 -9.48 -5.85 14.69
N TYR A 247 -9.34 -5.54 13.39
CA TYR A 247 -10.48 -5.33 12.49
C TYR A 247 -11.38 -6.56 12.38
N GLN A 248 -10.82 -7.76 12.23
CA GLN A 248 -11.58 -9.02 12.20
C GLN A 248 -12.40 -9.25 13.49
N LYS A 249 -11.97 -8.68 14.62
CA LYS A 249 -12.68 -8.71 15.90
C LYS A 249 -13.64 -7.52 16.11
N GLY A 250 -13.85 -6.70 15.09
CA GLY A 250 -14.68 -5.50 15.14
C GLY A 250 -14.06 -4.35 15.96
N LYS A 251 -12.74 -4.35 16.13
CA LYS A 251 -11.96 -3.29 16.79
C LYS A 251 -11.12 -2.53 15.78
N ASN A 252 -10.55 -1.41 16.20
CA ASN A 252 -9.50 -0.71 15.47
C ASN A 252 -8.22 -0.70 16.31
N LEU A 253 -7.09 -0.50 15.64
CA LEU A 253 -5.78 -0.35 16.27
C LEU A 253 -4.99 0.69 15.48
N THR A 254 -4.78 1.85 16.08
CA THR A 254 -3.88 2.87 15.53
C THR A 254 -2.42 2.48 15.76
N PHE A 255 -1.50 2.99 14.95
CA PHE A 255 -0.08 2.72 15.14
C PHE A 255 0.44 3.24 16.49
N GLN A 256 -0.09 4.37 16.97
CA GLN A 256 0.27 4.90 18.28
C GLN A 256 -0.18 3.98 19.43
N GLU A 257 -1.38 3.38 19.34
CA GLU A 257 -1.83 2.39 20.33
C GLU A 257 -0.97 1.13 20.30
N PHE A 258 -0.58 0.67 19.12
CA PHE A 258 0.32 -0.48 18.94
C PHE A 258 1.67 -0.24 19.62
N ILE A 259 2.33 0.89 19.33
CA ILE A 259 3.62 1.25 19.96
C ILE A 259 3.49 1.36 21.48
N LYS A 260 2.41 1.97 22.00
CA LYS A 260 2.19 2.13 23.45
C LYS A 260 1.83 0.81 24.16
N GLY A 261 1.18 -0.11 23.46
CA GLY A 261 0.70 -1.39 23.99
C GLY A 261 1.74 -2.52 23.96
N GLY A 262 2.85 -2.32 23.25
CA GLY A 262 3.88 -3.35 23.03
C GLY A 262 5.23 -2.75 22.70
N CYS A 263 5.90 -2.20 23.71
CA CYS A 263 7.35 -2.02 23.82
C CYS A 263 7.77 -2.31 25.26
#